data_AF-A0A0C3BFW9-F1
#
_entry.id   AF-A0A0C3BFW9-F1
#
_cell.length_a   1.000
_cell.length_b   1.000
_cell.length_c   1.000
_cell.angle_alpha   90.00
_cell.angle_beta   90.00
_cell.angle_gamma   90.00
#
_symmetry.space_group_name_H-M   'P 1'
#
loop_
_entity.id
_entity.type
_entity.pdbx_description
1 polymer ?
#
loop_
_entity_poly.entity_id
_entity_poly.type
_entity_poly.pdbx_seq_one_letter_code
_entity_poly.pdbx_strand_id
1 'polypeptide(L)'
;MNTVNASSGFSGFQLRLRRSPHIIPLIVTSVLDDELKDTLEALRAEAVISKLKTDVNEAKDNLLQAKVFQTHFANRSRRADLVFAVRDKVMLSTLHRQQEYKSKGDGRVTK
;
A
#
# COMPACT_ATOMS: atom_id res chain seq x y z
N MET A 1 -13.91 -19.66 -25.60
CA MET A 1 -14.31 -20.09 -24.23
C MET A 1 -15.55 -19.38 -23.67
N ASN A 2 -16.14 -18.37 -24.35
CA ASN A 2 -17.37 -17.70 -23.90
C ASN A 2 -18.68 -18.37 -24.38
N THR A 3 -18.58 -19.49 -25.09
CA THR A 3 -19.74 -20.26 -25.54
C THR A 3 -20.31 -21.07 -24.36
N VAL A 4 -21.61 -20.94 -24.14
CA VAL A 4 -22.34 -21.73 -23.15
C VAL A 4 -22.54 -23.14 -23.70
N ASN A 5 -22.18 -24.16 -22.93
CA ASN A 5 -22.42 -25.54 -23.33
C ASN A 5 -23.89 -25.91 -23.09
N ALA A 6 -24.57 -26.40 -24.11
CA ALA A 6 -25.99 -26.76 -24.06
C ALA A 6 -26.33 -27.83 -23.01
N SER A 7 -25.42 -28.76 -22.72
CA SER A 7 -25.70 -29.86 -21.77
C SER A 7 -25.50 -29.50 -20.30
N SER A 8 -24.69 -28.47 -20.02
CA SER A 8 -24.37 -28.07 -18.64
C SER A 8 -24.88 -26.68 -18.29
N GLY A 9 -25.28 -25.87 -19.27
CA GLY A 9 -25.70 -24.48 -19.07
C GLY A 9 -24.57 -23.53 -18.65
N PHE A 10 -23.32 -24.01 -18.57
CA PHE A 10 -22.16 -23.23 -18.13
C PHE A 10 -21.19 -22.97 -19.28
N SER A 11 -20.55 -21.80 -19.25
CA SER A 11 -19.41 -21.50 -20.13
C SER A 11 -18.12 -22.09 -19.57
N GLY A 12 -17.12 -22.33 -20.43
CA GLY A 12 -15.81 -22.78 -19.99
C GLY A 12 -15.15 -21.83 -18.97
N PHE A 13 -15.47 -20.53 -19.04
CA PHE A 13 -15.04 -19.55 -18.04
C PHE A 13 -15.68 -19.80 -16.67
N GLN A 14 -16.99 -20.06 -16.63
CA GLN A 14 -17.69 -20.35 -15.38
C GLN A 14 -17.20 -21.65 -14.75
N LEU A 15 -16.93 -22.68 -15.55
CA LEU A 15 -16.39 -23.95 -15.03
C LEU A 15 -14.99 -23.78 -14.44
N ARG A 16 -14.12 -22.95 -15.05
CA ARG A 16 -12.74 -22.75 -14.61
C ARG A 16 -12.59 -21.75 -13.47
N LEU A 17 -13.32 -20.64 -13.52
CA LEU A 17 -13.13 -19.47 -12.64
C LEU A 17 -14.31 -19.24 -11.69
N ARG A 18 -15.40 -20.03 -11.80
CA ARG A 18 -16.64 -19.89 -11.03
C ARG A 18 -17.27 -18.49 -11.09
N ARG A 19 -16.93 -17.71 -12.12
CA ARG A 19 -17.41 -16.35 -12.35
C ARG A 19 -17.69 -16.16 -13.84
N SER A 20 -18.67 -15.32 -14.17
CA SER A 20 -18.89 -14.92 -15.56
C SER A 20 -17.78 -13.95 -16.01
N PRO A 21 -17.27 -14.10 -17.25
CA PRO A 21 -16.31 -13.17 -17.80
C PRO A 21 -17.01 -11.83 -18.02
N HIS A 22 -16.54 -10.79 -17.33
CA HIS A 22 -16.95 -9.42 -17.58
C HIS A 22 -15.89 -8.77 -18.46
N ILE A 23 -16.28 -8.31 -19.64
CA ILE A 23 -15.42 -7.47 -20.47
C ILE A 23 -15.41 -6.10 -19.79
N ILE A 24 -14.24 -5.66 -19.33
CA ILE A 24 -14.09 -4.28 -18.86
C ILE A 24 -14.31 -3.40 -20.10
N PRO A 25 -15.32 -2.51 -20.09
CA PRO A 25 -15.54 -1.59 -21.20
C PRO A 25 -14.25 -0.81 -21.46
N LEU A 26 -13.90 -0.62 -22.73
CA LEU A 26 -12.79 0.23 -23.11
C LEU A 26 -13.04 1.62 -22.48
N ILE A 27 -12.14 2.05 -21.59
CA ILE A 27 -12.20 3.40 -21.02
C ILE A 27 -11.78 4.36 -22.12
N VAL A 28 -12.75 4.78 -22.93
CA VAL A 28 -12.54 5.83 -23.92
C VAL A 28 -12.48 7.14 -23.14
N THR A 29 -11.40 7.90 -23.28
CA THR A 29 -11.37 9.30 -22.84
C THR A 29 -12.31 10.09 -23.73
N SER A 30 -13.61 10.06 -23.44
CA SER A 30 -14.54 11.00 -24.03
C SER A 30 -14.19 12.38 -23.48
N VAL A 31 -13.78 13.29 -24.37
CA VAL A 31 -13.77 14.72 -24.06
C VAL A 31 -15.20 15.05 -23.65
N LEU A 32 -15.40 15.47 -22.40
CA LEU A 32 -16.70 15.98 -21.97
C LEU A 32 -17.06 17.13 -22.90
N ASP A 33 -18.25 17.10 -23.50
CA ASP A 33 -18.76 18.22 -24.29
C ASP A 33 -18.60 19.51 -23.48
N ASP A 34 -18.11 20.59 -24.11
CA ASP A 34 -17.79 21.84 -23.41
C ASP A 34 -19.00 22.40 -22.63
N GLU A 35 -20.23 22.07 -23.04
CA GLU A 35 -21.49 22.43 -22.36
C GLU A 35 -21.65 21.79 -20.97
N LEU A 36 -21.00 20.66 -20.68
CA LEU A 36 -21.10 19.98 -19.39
C LEU A 36 -20.15 20.55 -18.33
N LYS A 37 -19.12 21.31 -18.72
CA LYS A 37 -18.08 21.83 -17.82
C LYS A 37 -18.60 22.88 -16.84
N ASP A 38 -19.59 23.67 -17.24
CA ASP A 38 -20.19 24.72 -16.41
C ASP A 38 -21.42 24.25 -15.61
N THR A 39 -21.72 22.95 -15.64
CA THR A 39 -22.80 22.41 -14.82
C THR A 39 -22.44 22.48 -13.33
N LEU A 40 -23.46 22.69 -12.48
CA LEU A 40 -23.28 22.68 -11.03
C LEU A 40 -22.62 21.39 -10.53
N GLU A 41 -22.90 20.27 -11.20
CA GLU A 41 -22.32 18.96 -10.88
C GLU A 41 -20.84 18.86 -11.26
N ALA A 42 -20.42 19.46 -12.38
CA ALA A 42 -19.00 19.53 -12.76
C ALA A 42 -18.17 20.35 -11.75
N LEU A 43 -18.69 21.51 -11.31
CA LEU A 43 -18.06 22.33 -10.27
C LEU A 43 -17.96 21.60 -8.92
N ARG A 44 -19.01 20.86 -8.54
CA ARG A 44 -18.99 20.02 -7.33
C ARG A 44 -17.96 18.91 -7.45
N ALA A 45 -17.90 18.22 -8.58
CA ALA A 45 -16.94 17.16 -8.82
C ALA A 45 -15.50 17.71 -8.75
N GLU A 46 -15.23 18.87 -9.35
CA GLU A 46 -13.92 19.52 -9.29
C GLU A 46 -13.54 19.92 -7.86
N ALA A 47 -14.49 20.45 -7.08
CA ALA A 47 -14.26 20.78 -5.68
C ALA A 47 -13.93 19.53 -4.84
N VAL A 48 -14.65 18.42 -5.06
CA VAL A 48 -14.41 17.13 -4.39
C VAL A 48 -13.04 16.57 -4.77
N ILE A 49 -12.69 16.57 -6.06
CA ILE A 49 -11.39 16.10 -6.54
C ILE A 49 -10.26 16.95 -5.98
N SER A 50 -10.43 18.27 -5.94
CA SER A 50 -9.45 19.19 -5.37
C SER A 50 -9.25 18.94 -3.88
N LYS A 51 -10.35 18.75 -3.15
CA LYS A 51 -10.30 18.39 -1.72
C LYS A 51 -9.57 17.06 -1.51
N LEU A 52 -9.89 16.02 -2.29
CA LEU A 52 -9.20 14.72 -2.22
C LEU A 52 -7.70 14.85 -2.48
N LYS A 53 -7.29 15.67 -3.45
CA LYS A 53 -5.87 15.93 -3.71
C LYS A 53 -5.19 16.58 -2.51
N THR A 54 -5.84 17.57 -1.89
CA THR A 54 -5.35 18.22 -0.68
C THR A 54 -5.22 17.23 0.48
N ASP A 55 -6.28 16.46 0.76
CA ASP A 55 -6.30 15.46 1.83
C ASP A 55 -5.20 14.41 1.64
N VAL A 56 -4.96 13.96 0.41
CA VAL A 56 -3.87 13.03 0.09
C VAL A 56 -2.50 13.64 0.32
N ASN A 57 -2.30 14.90 -0.03
CA ASN A 57 -1.03 15.58 0.21
C ASN A 57 -0.78 15.78 1.72
N GLU A 58 -1.80 16.20 2.47
CA GLU A 58 -1.72 16.30 3.93
C GLU A 58 -1.41 14.94 4.58
N ALA A 59 -2.06 13.86 4.13
CA ALA A 59 -1.77 12.52 4.62
C ALA A 59 -0.31 12.09 4.36
N LYS A 60 0.27 12.48 3.21
CA LYS A 60 1.68 12.21 2.90
C LYS A 60 2.63 13.00 3.82
N ASP A 61 2.33 14.26 4.06
CA ASP A 61 3.14 15.11 4.95
C ASP A 61 3.09 14.60 6.39
N ASN A 62 1.91 14.23 6.87
CA ASN A 62 1.72 13.63 8.18
C ASN A 62 2.48 12.30 8.31
N LEU A 63 2.44 11.45 7.27
CA LEU A 63 3.21 10.21 7.25
C LEU A 63 4.71 10.46 7.28
N LEU A 64 5.20 11.46 6.54
CA LEU A 64 6.61 11.84 6.54
C LEU A 64 7.04 12.30 7.93
N GLN A 65 6.26 13.19 8.55
CA GLN A 65 6.50 13.68 9.90
C GLN A 65 6.52 12.53 10.92
N ALA A 66 5.55 11.62 10.85
CA ALA A 66 5.49 10.45 11.73
C ALA A 66 6.74 9.57 11.60
N LYS A 67 7.22 9.33 10.38
CA LYS A 67 8.45 8.55 10.13
C LYS A 67 9.70 9.25 10.67
N VAL A 68 9.79 10.57 10.52
CA VAL A 68 10.88 11.36 11.09
C VAL A 68 10.90 11.22 12.61
N PHE A 69 9.75 11.36 13.27
CA PHE A 69 9.67 11.19 14.72
C PHE A 69 9.99 9.76 15.16
N GLN A 70 9.43 8.74 14.48
CA GLN A 70 9.76 7.34 14.75
C GLN A 70 11.28 7.11 14.68
N THR A 71 11.94 7.63 13.63
CA THR A 71 13.39 7.51 13.45
C THR A 71 14.15 8.25 14.55
N HIS A 72 13.73 9.48 14.89
CA HIS A 72 14.34 10.28 15.96
C HIS A 72 14.28 9.56 17.31
N PHE A 73 13.10 9.07 17.70
CA PHE A 73 12.93 8.36 18.97
C PHE A 73 13.61 6.99 18.99
N ALA A 74 13.58 6.24 17.88
CA ALA A 74 14.30 4.98 17.76
C ALA A 74 15.82 5.18 17.85
N ASN A 75 16.35 6.25 17.26
CA ASN A 75 17.78 6.57 17.34
C ASN A 75 18.20 7.04 18.74
N ARG A 76 17.29 7.61 19.55
CA ARG A 76 17.59 8.03 20.92
C ARG A 76 17.99 6.85 21.82
N SER A 77 17.35 5.69 21.67
CA SER A 77 17.66 4.47 22.44
C SER A 77 18.63 3.52 21.72
N ARG A 78 19.04 3.85 20.49
CA ARG A 78 19.96 3.03 19.71
C ARG A 78 21.37 3.09 20.33
N ARG A 79 22.00 1.93 20.48
CA ARG A 79 23.43 1.84 20.86
C ARG A 79 24.29 2.36 19.71
N ALA A 80 25.46 2.92 20.04
CA ALA A 80 26.42 3.36 19.03
C ALA A 80 26.70 2.23 18.03
N ASP A 81 26.69 2.57 16.74
CA ASP A 81 27.02 1.62 15.68
C ASP A 81 28.51 1.28 15.77
N LEU A 82 28.82 -0.01 15.76
CA LEU A 82 30.20 -0.49 15.69
C LEU A 82 30.69 -0.33 14.25
N VAL A 83 31.79 0.38 14.06
CA VAL A 83 32.45 0.51 12.76
C VAL A 83 33.32 -0.72 12.55
N PHE A 84 32.99 -1.54 11.56
CA PHE A 84 33.76 -2.72 11.18
C PHE A 84 34.58 -2.44 9.92
N ALA A 85 35.84 -2.89 9.91
CA ALA A 85 36.69 -2.86 8.74
C ALA A 85 36.57 -4.15 7.91
N VAL A 86 36.93 -4.07 6.63
CA VAL A 86 37.02 -5.26 5.78
C VAL A 86 38.07 -6.20 6.36
N ARG A 87 37.69 -7.48 6.59
CA ARG A 87 38.43 -8.57 7.26
C ARG A 87 38.26 -8.67 8.78
N ASP A 88 37.45 -7.81 9.41
CA ASP A 88 37.07 -8.03 10.80
C ASP A 88 36.25 -9.31 10.97
N LYS A 89 36.58 -10.10 11.99
CA LYS A 89 35.83 -11.30 12.35
C LYS A 89 34.83 -10.95 13.45
N VAL A 90 33.56 -10.97 13.11
CA VAL A 90 32.46 -10.80 14.06
C VAL A 90 31.84 -12.14 14.40
N MET A 91 31.68 -12.42 15.70
CA MET A 91 30.98 -13.61 16.17
C MET A 91 29.48 -13.32 16.28
N LEU A 92 28.67 -14.06 15.52
CA LEU A 92 27.22 -13.99 15.59
C LEU A 92 26.70 -15.11 16.51
N SER A 93 26.21 -14.74 17.69
CA SER A 93 25.47 -15.67 18.55
C SER A 93 24.11 -15.97 17.92
N THR A 94 23.89 -17.22 17.51
CA THR A 94 22.59 -17.69 16.98
C THR A 94 21.79 -18.50 17.99
N LEU A 95 22.44 -19.00 19.04
CA LEU A 95 21.91 -20.00 19.98
C LEU A 95 20.63 -19.55 20.70
N HIS A 96 20.61 -18.31 21.21
CA HIS A 96 19.48 -17.75 21.96
C HIS A 96 18.97 -16.44 21.36
N ARG A 97 19.17 -16.23 20.06
CA ARG A 97 18.88 -14.96 19.37
C ARG A 97 17.48 -14.41 19.68
N GLN A 98 16.46 -15.27 19.71
CA GLN A 98 15.09 -14.85 20.00
C GLN A 98 14.87 -14.47 21.47
N GLN A 99 15.47 -15.19 22.40
CA GLN A 99 15.38 -14.88 23.84
C GLN A 99 16.17 -13.62 24.17
N GLU A 100 17.39 -13.46 23.68
CA GLU A 100 18.21 -12.26 23.85
C GLU A 100 17.57 -11.00 23.24
N TYR A 101 16.87 -11.16 22.11
CA TYR A 101 16.11 -10.07 21.51
C TYR A 101 14.92 -9.64 22.38
N LYS A 102 14.19 -10.61 22.96
CA LYS A 102 13.02 -10.35 23.82
C LYS A 102 13.40 -9.88 25.23
N SER A 103 14.52 -10.36 25.79
CA SER A 103 14.93 -10.10 27.18
C SER A 103 15.62 -8.76 27.40
N LYS A 104 16.04 -8.06 26.33
CA LYS A 104 16.71 -6.75 26.42
C LYS A 104 15.84 -5.60 26.96
N GLY A 105 14.60 -5.86 27.39
CA GLY A 105 13.76 -4.89 28.13
C GLY A 105 13.35 -3.65 27.35
N ASP A 106 13.72 -3.54 26.07
CA ASP A 106 13.65 -2.31 25.27
C ASP A 106 12.26 -2.12 24.61
N GLY A 107 11.20 -2.68 25.20
CA GLY A 107 9.82 -2.57 24.67
C GLY A 107 9.61 -3.16 23.26
N ARG A 108 10.58 -3.91 22.71
CA ARG A 108 10.59 -4.44 21.33
C ARG A 108 9.60 -5.56 21.05
N VAL A 109 8.74 -5.88 22.02
CA VAL A 109 7.64 -6.84 21.87
C VAL A 109 6.35 -6.03 21.82
N THR A 110 5.83 -5.81 20.61
CA THR A 110 4.43 -5.39 20.43
C THR A 110 3.53 -6.51 20.93
N LYS A 111 2.60 -6.17 21.84
CA LYS A 111 1.44 -7.01 22.17
C LYS A 111 0.49 -7.11 20.99
#